data_AF-A0A945ANT1-F1
#
_entry.id   AF-A0A945ANT1-F1
#
_cell.length_a   1.000
_cell.length_b   1.000
_cell.length_c   1.000
_cell.angle_alpha   90.00
_cell.angle_beta   90.00
_cell.angle_gamma   90.00
#
_symmetry.space_group_name_H-M   'P 1'
#
loop_
_entity.id
_entity.type
_entity.pdbx_description
1 polymer ?
#
loop_
_entity_poly.entity_id
_entity_poly.type
_entity_poly.pdbx_seq_one_letter_code
_entity_poly.pdbx_strand_id
1 'polypeptide(L)'
;MTQYIPVTMCHDCGLLQQISHMPEDGAVQCCRCDATLRKRQRVEPAKSIEHTLALVITALVLLIISNVYPIIQVETEGHEIAATLFGCVKYLFSNEMEFLAGLIFLTTIGAPLIQLTGLLYILLPVNFNRMPPYYAPQIYHLVRIITSWSMLEVLMLGILVSVVKLSAMATVVPSIALWTLALLMIFIAAILSDLDTEMLWEKISPRIRAVELEKLKRGTQLTNCHNCHFLCTVSPAHESCCPRCNVTIHFRKPDSLNRCTALLIAASVLYIPANLLPVMVVTSFGKTEGDTIINGVMYLATSGDL
;
A
#
# COMPACT_ATOMS: atom_id res chain seq x y z
N MET A 1 -3.68 -0.76 -42.10
CA MET A 1 -3.28 -0.73 -40.68
C MET A 1 -4.45 -0.19 -39.87
N THR A 2 -5.29 -1.07 -39.33
CA THR A 2 -6.43 -0.69 -38.50
C THR A 2 -5.92 -0.09 -37.20
N GLN A 3 -6.00 1.24 -37.05
CA GLN A 3 -5.76 1.92 -35.79
C GLN A 3 -6.81 1.42 -34.79
N TYR A 4 -6.37 0.58 -33.86
CA TYR A 4 -7.19 0.11 -32.76
C TYR A 4 -7.49 1.29 -31.84
N ILE A 5 -8.76 1.70 -31.76
CA ILE A 5 -9.15 2.82 -30.92
C ILE A 5 -9.57 2.25 -29.56
N PRO A 6 -8.79 2.43 -28.50
CA PRO A 6 -9.07 1.81 -27.22
C PRO A 6 -10.34 2.41 -26.61
N VAL A 7 -11.31 1.54 -26.30
CA VAL A 7 -12.50 1.90 -25.53
C VAL A 7 -12.19 1.69 -24.06
N THR A 8 -12.49 2.69 -23.24
CA THR A 8 -12.34 2.65 -21.78
C THR A 8 -13.66 3.01 -21.11
N MET A 9 -13.89 2.46 -19.93
CA MET A 9 -15.01 2.86 -19.08
C MET A 9 -14.50 3.85 -18.03
N CYS A 10 -15.20 4.97 -17.84
CA CYS A 10 -14.89 5.89 -16.76
C CYS A 10 -15.08 5.20 -15.40
N HIS A 11 -14.07 5.30 -14.53
CA HIS A 11 -14.12 4.69 -13.19
C HIS A 11 -15.14 5.37 -12.27
N ASP A 12 -15.39 6.67 -12.45
CA ASP A 12 -16.32 7.44 -11.61
C ASP A 12 -17.76 7.37 -12.11
N CYS A 13 -18.01 7.77 -13.36
CA CYS A 13 -19.38 7.87 -13.88
C CYS A 13 -19.85 6.65 -14.67
N GLY A 14 -18.97 5.67 -14.93
CA GLY A 14 -19.28 4.45 -15.68
C GLY A 14 -19.53 4.65 -17.17
N LEU A 15 -19.30 5.85 -17.72
CA LEU A 15 -19.51 6.12 -19.14
C LEU A 15 -18.44 5.41 -19.99
N LEU A 16 -18.89 4.61 -20.96
CA LEU A 16 -18.02 4.00 -21.96
C LEU A 16 -17.65 5.03 -23.01
N GLN A 17 -16.34 5.22 -23.22
CA GLN A 17 -15.80 6.24 -24.09
C GLN A 17 -14.67 5.67 -24.94
N GLN A 18 -14.55 6.20 -26.14
CA GLN A 18 -13.52 5.83 -27.10
C GLN A 18 -12.42 6.90 -27.09
N ILE A 19 -11.17 6.50 -26.87
CA ILE A 19 -10.05 7.44 -26.84
C ILE A 19 -9.49 7.56 -28.27
N SER A 20 -9.93 8.58 -28.99
CA SER A 20 -9.55 8.80 -30.40
C SER A 20 -8.09 9.25 -30.59
N HIS A 21 -7.57 10.07 -29.68
CA HIS A 21 -6.20 10.60 -29.75
C HIS A 21 -5.62 10.72 -28.34
N MET A 22 -4.45 10.14 -28.12
CA MET A 22 -3.71 10.31 -26.87
C MET A 22 -2.70 11.44 -27.06
N PRO A 23 -2.81 12.57 -26.34
CA PRO A 23 -1.82 13.64 -26.42
C PRO A 23 -0.43 13.11 -26.01
N GLU A 24 0.63 13.64 -26.63
CA GLU A 24 2.02 13.23 -26.35
C GLU A 24 2.40 13.51 -24.88
N ASP A 25 1.90 14.63 -24.34
CA ASP A 25 1.97 15.00 -22.94
C ASP A 25 0.57 15.43 -22.46
N GLY A 26 -0.02 14.69 -21.52
CA GLY A 26 -1.30 15.09 -20.95
C GLY A 26 -2.13 13.98 -20.32
N ALA A 27 -3.30 14.38 -19.85
CA ALA A 27 -4.32 13.49 -19.31
C ALA A 27 -5.56 13.54 -20.22
N VAL A 28 -6.12 12.38 -20.51
CA VAL A 28 -7.44 12.25 -21.14
C VAL A 28 -8.48 12.30 -20.03
N GLN A 29 -9.42 13.23 -20.13
CA GLN A 29 -10.52 13.41 -19.18
C GLN A 29 -11.81 12.82 -19.73
N CYS A 30 -12.68 12.38 -18.83
CA CYS A 30 -14.00 11.88 -19.16
C CYS A 30 -14.90 13.03 -19.60
N CYS A 31 -15.51 12.96 -20.78
CA CYS A 31 -16.38 14.04 -21.29
C CYS A 31 -17.71 14.30 -20.52
N ARG A 32 -17.89 13.66 -19.35
CA ARG A 32 -19.11 13.75 -18.52
C ARG A 32 -18.84 14.22 -17.10
N CYS A 33 -17.74 13.77 -16.49
CA CYS A 33 -17.43 14.04 -15.09
C CYS A 33 -16.01 14.58 -14.89
N ASP A 34 -15.28 14.83 -15.99
CA ASP A 34 -13.90 15.32 -16.01
C ASP A 34 -12.87 14.45 -15.26
N ALA A 35 -13.29 13.27 -14.79
CA ALA A 35 -12.42 12.26 -14.21
C ALA A 35 -11.29 11.89 -15.17
N THR A 36 -10.07 11.77 -14.65
CA THR A 36 -8.91 11.41 -15.47
C THR A 36 -9.00 9.95 -15.89
N LEU A 37 -9.27 9.69 -17.17
CA LEU A 37 -9.38 8.34 -17.73
C LEU A 37 -8.02 7.68 -17.91
N ARG A 38 -7.07 8.45 -18.45
CA ARG A 38 -5.71 7.97 -18.71
C ARG A 38 -4.75 9.15 -18.64
N LYS A 39 -3.68 9.01 -17.86
CA LYS A 39 -2.61 10.01 -17.79
C LYS A 39 -1.36 9.41 -18.41
N ARG A 40 -0.79 10.09 -19.41
CA ARG A 40 0.54 9.72 -19.90
C ARG A 40 1.56 10.40 -18.99
N GLN A 41 2.42 9.63 -18.34
CA GLN A 41 3.54 10.20 -17.59
C GLN A 41 4.61 10.71 -18.55
N ARG A 42 5.31 11.77 -18.11
CA ARG A 42 6.32 12.54 -18.86
C ARG A 42 7.58 11.76 -19.24
N VAL A 43 7.76 10.56 -18.66
CA VAL A 43 8.91 9.70 -18.88
C VAL A 43 8.63 8.82 -20.11
N GLU A 44 9.60 8.72 -21.03
CA GLU A 44 9.48 7.84 -22.19
C GLU A 44 9.05 6.43 -21.77
N PRO A 45 8.09 5.79 -22.47
CA PRO A 45 7.50 4.52 -22.05
C PRO A 45 8.52 3.38 -21.92
N ALA A 46 9.65 3.47 -22.62
CA ALA A 46 10.75 2.51 -22.50
C ALA A 46 11.55 2.67 -21.19
N LYS A 47 11.70 3.91 -20.69
CA LYS A 47 12.50 4.22 -19.49
C LYS A 47 11.69 4.19 -18.20
N SER A 48 10.36 4.23 -18.26
CA SER A 48 9.50 4.13 -17.07
C SER A 48 9.76 2.83 -16.28
N ILE A 49 9.85 1.69 -16.96
CA ILE A 49 10.11 0.39 -16.29
C ILE A 49 11.52 0.35 -15.69
N GLU A 50 12.52 0.88 -16.39
CA GLU A 50 13.89 0.99 -15.89
C GLU A 50 13.97 1.88 -14.64
N HIS A 51 13.27 3.01 -14.64
CA HIS A 51 13.19 3.93 -13.51
C HIS A 51 12.53 3.25 -12.30
N THR A 52 11.36 2.63 -12.48
CA THR A 52 10.67 1.91 -11.40
C THR A 52 11.52 0.76 -10.87
N LEU A 53 12.25 0.03 -11.74
CA LEU A 53 13.18 -1.02 -11.33
C LEU A 53 14.33 -0.47 -10.48
N ALA A 54 14.93 0.67 -10.88
CA ALA A 54 15.97 1.34 -10.11
C ALA A 54 15.46 1.82 -8.74
N LEU A 55 14.23 2.35 -8.67
CA LEU A 55 13.58 2.71 -7.41
C LEU A 55 13.36 1.49 -6.51
N VAL A 56 12.89 0.35 -7.06
CA VAL A 56 12.69 -0.90 -6.32
C VAL A 56 14.01 -1.42 -5.74
N ILE A 57 15.10 -1.41 -6.52
CA ILE A 57 16.43 -1.82 -6.05
C ILE A 57 16.89 -0.88 -4.92
N THR A 58 16.72 0.43 -5.09
CA THR A 58 17.11 1.43 -4.08
C THR A 58 16.32 1.22 -2.79
N ALA A 59 15.01 0.97 -2.88
CA ALA A 59 14.16 0.67 -1.74
C ALA A 59 14.57 -0.64 -1.04
N LEU A 60 14.99 -1.67 -1.77
CA LEU A 60 15.51 -2.91 -1.16
C LEU A 60 16.80 -2.64 -0.37
N VAL A 61 17.71 -1.82 -0.90
CA VAL A 61 18.93 -1.43 -0.19
C VAL A 61 18.60 -0.63 1.07
N LEU A 62 17.69 0.34 0.98
CA LEU A 62 17.22 1.12 2.13
C LEU A 62 16.58 0.24 3.21
N LEU A 63 15.78 -0.75 2.81
CA LEU A 63 15.20 -1.72 3.74
C LEU A 63 16.29 -2.52 4.45
N ILE A 64 17.34 -2.96 3.76
CA ILE A 64 18.48 -3.66 4.36
C ILE A 64 19.20 -2.75 5.37
N ILE A 65 19.52 -1.50 4.97
CA ILE A 65 20.20 -0.55 5.85
C ILE A 65 19.36 -0.28 7.10
N SER A 66 18.05 -0.05 6.96
CA SER A 66 17.14 0.19 8.09
C SER A 66 17.04 -1.00 9.07
N ASN A 67 17.27 -2.23 8.59
CA ASN A 67 17.28 -3.42 9.45
C ASN A 67 18.62 -3.68 10.15
N VAL A 68 19.73 -3.23 9.55
CA VAL A 68 21.09 -3.44 10.09
C VAL A 68 21.46 -2.38 11.12
N TYR A 69 21.07 -1.14 10.91
CA TYR A 69 21.40 -0.03 11.82
C TYR A 69 20.36 0.12 12.94
N PRO A 70 20.75 0.64 14.12
CA PRO A 70 19.81 0.90 15.20
C PRO A 70 18.87 2.05 14.83
N ILE A 71 17.64 2.00 15.33
CA ILE A 71 16.64 3.07 15.19
C ILE A 71 16.90 4.14 16.24
N ILE A 72 17.09 3.68 17.48
CA ILE A 72 17.30 4.52 18.65
C ILE A 72 18.57 4.03 19.36
N GLN A 73 19.39 4.98 19.76
CA GLN A 73 20.49 4.78 20.70
C GLN A 73 20.15 5.56 21.96
N VAL A 74 20.12 4.85 23.09
CA VAL A 74 19.95 5.44 24.42
C VAL A 74 21.26 5.31 25.15
N GLU A 75 21.79 6.44 25.59
CA GLU A 75 23.01 6.52 26.39
C GLU A 75 22.61 6.73 27.85
N THR A 76 22.72 5.68 28.66
CA THR A 76 22.51 5.75 30.12
C THR A 76 23.67 5.07 30.83
N GLU A 77 24.36 5.81 31.70
CA GLU A 77 25.41 5.34 32.61
C GLU A 77 26.40 4.31 32.01
N GLY A 78 26.96 4.60 30.83
CA GLY A 78 28.04 3.81 30.23
C GLY A 78 27.63 2.55 29.47
N HIS A 79 26.33 2.24 29.36
CA HIS A 79 25.81 1.21 28.47
C HIS A 79 25.01 1.82 27.32
N GLU A 80 25.52 1.68 26.09
CA GLU A 80 24.77 2.03 24.88
C GLU A 80 23.72 0.95 24.60
N ILE A 81 22.45 1.26 24.82
CA ILE A 81 21.35 0.40 24.39
C ILE A 81 20.96 0.81 22.97
N ALA A 82 21.44 0.04 21.99
CA ALA A 82 21.12 0.23 20.58
C ALA A 82 20.09 -0.81 20.13
N ALA A 83 18.93 -0.35 19.67
CA ALA A 83 17.84 -1.23 19.23
C ALA A 83 17.61 -1.13 17.72
N THR A 84 17.85 -2.23 16.99
CA THR A 84 17.47 -2.37 15.56
C THR A 84 16.02 -2.85 15.44
N LEU A 85 15.38 -2.69 14.27
CA LEU A 85 14.03 -3.22 14.02
C LEU A 85 13.93 -4.71 14.34
N PHE A 86 14.89 -5.49 13.83
CA PHE A 86 14.96 -6.93 14.10
C PHE A 86 15.27 -7.24 15.57
N GLY A 87 16.11 -6.41 16.20
CA GLY A 87 16.40 -6.49 17.63
C GLY A 87 15.15 -6.32 18.49
N CYS A 88 14.29 -5.34 18.16
CA CYS A 88 13.01 -5.12 18.83
C CYS A 88 12.08 -6.34 18.69
N VAL A 89 11.98 -6.92 17.50
CA VAL A 89 11.19 -8.15 17.27
C VAL A 89 11.70 -9.30 18.12
N LYS A 90 13.03 -9.52 18.15
CA LYS A 90 13.65 -10.59 18.96
C LYS A 90 13.46 -10.36 20.46
N TYR A 91 13.53 -9.10 20.89
CA TYR A 91 13.26 -8.71 22.28
C TYR A 91 11.82 -9.04 22.67
N LEU A 92 10.84 -8.64 21.86
CA LEU A 92 9.42 -8.94 22.11
C LEU A 92 9.13 -10.45 22.14
N PHE A 93 9.75 -11.20 21.23
CA PHE A 93 9.59 -12.65 21.18
C PHE A 93 10.10 -13.33 22.45
N SER A 94 11.25 -12.90 22.97
CA SER A 94 11.84 -13.44 24.20
C SER A 94 11.04 -13.09 25.46
N ASN A 95 10.21 -12.04 25.43
CA ASN A 95 9.40 -11.56 26.56
C ASN A 95 7.95 -12.09 26.52
N GLU A 96 7.72 -13.26 25.91
CA GLU A 96 6.40 -13.91 25.79
C GLU A 96 5.33 -13.09 25.03
N MET A 97 5.72 -12.01 24.36
CA MET A 97 4.82 -11.17 23.54
C MET A 97 4.86 -11.59 22.07
N GLU A 98 4.69 -12.89 21.80
CA GLU A 98 4.88 -13.48 20.47
C GLU A 98 3.94 -12.89 19.41
N PHE A 99 2.68 -12.65 19.77
CA PHE A 99 1.70 -12.08 18.84
C PHE A 99 2.10 -10.68 18.37
N LEU A 100 2.55 -9.82 19.29
CA LEU A 100 3.00 -8.47 18.94
C LEU A 100 4.30 -8.51 18.12
N ALA A 101 5.24 -9.39 18.49
CA ALA A 101 6.48 -9.60 17.75
C ALA A 101 6.20 -10.01 16.30
N GLY A 102 5.30 -10.98 16.09
CA GLY A 102 4.89 -11.44 14.76
C GLY A 102 4.21 -10.35 13.94
N LEU A 103 3.35 -9.54 14.56
CA LEU A 103 2.68 -8.42 13.91
C LEU A 103 3.70 -7.37 13.45
N ILE A 104 4.60 -6.91 14.32
CA ILE A 104 5.62 -5.92 13.98
C ILE A 104 6.58 -6.47 12.92
N PHE A 105 7.01 -7.73 13.03
CA PHE A 105 7.85 -8.36 12.02
C PHE A 105 7.17 -8.36 10.65
N LEU A 106 5.91 -8.79 10.61
CA LEU A 106 5.15 -8.89 9.36
C LEU A 106 4.90 -7.52 8.74
N THR A 107 4.60 -6.48 9.53
CA THR A 107 4.27 -5.15 8.98
C THR A 107 5.50 -4.32 8.64
N THR A 108 6.61 -4.47 9.37
CA THR A 108 7.80 -3.62 9.22
C THR A 108 8.88 -4.21 8.33
N ILE A 109 9.02 -5.55 8.32
CA ILE A 109 10.05 -6.25 7.54
C ILE A 109 9.38 -7.10 6.45
N GLY A 110 8.42 -7.95 6.83
CA GLY A 110 7.79 -8.91 5.93
C GLY A 110 7.04 -8.26 4.76
N ALA A 111 6.12 -7.34 5.04
CA ALA A 111 5.27 -6.67 4.06
C ALA A 111 6.09 -5.87 3.03
N PRO A 112 6.99 -4.93 3.41
CA PRO A 112 7.80 -4.20 2.43
C PRO A 112 8.75 -5.13 1.68
N LEU A 113 9.31 -6.17 2.32
CA LEU A 113 10.15 -7.15 1.64
C LEU A 113 9.37 -7.90 0.55
N ILE A 114 8.18 -8.43 0.87
CA ILE A 114 7.35 -9.15 -0.11
C ILE A 114 6.89 -8.20 -1.22
N GLN A 115 6.53 -6.96 -0.89
CA GLN A 115 6.13 -5.95 -1.87
C GLN A 115 7.26 -5.65 -2.86
N LEU A 116 8.46 -5.34 -2.36
CA LEU A 116 9.62 -4.98 -3.19
C LEU A 116 10.15 -6.17 -3.98
N THR A 117 10.25 -7.35 -3.38
CA THR A 117 10.70 -8.56 -4.08
C THR A 117 9.69 -9.04 -5.11
N GLY A 118 8.39 -8.93 -4.83
CA GLY A 118 7.32 -9.24 -5.77
C GLY A 118 7.34 -8.31 -6.99
N LEU A 119 7.55 -7.01 -6.78
CA LEU A 119 7.74 -6.06 -7.88
C LEU A 119 9.02 -6.34 -8.65
N LEU A 120 10.15 -6.60 -7.97
CA LEU A 120 11.41 -6.95 -8.63
C LEU A 120 11.24 -8.20 -9.52
N TYR A 121 10.56 -9.24 -9.02
CA TYR A 121 10.29 -10.47 -9.77
C TYR A 121 9.48 -10.23 -11.05
N ILE A 122 8.55 -9.26 -11.04
CA ILE A 122 7.74 -8.91 -12.20
C ILE A 122 8.53 -8.00 -13.16
N LEU A 123 9.18 -6.94 -12.65
CA LEU A 123 9.81 -5.92 -13.47
C LEU A 123 11.11 -6.41 -14.14
N LEU A 124 11.88 -7.27 -13.48
CA LEU A 124 13.17 -7.75 -13.99
C LEU A 124 13.06 -8.48 -15.36
N PRO A 125 12.23 -9.53 -15.54
CA PRO A 125 12.08 -10.18 -16.84
C PRO A 125 11.47 -9.25 -17.89
N VAL A 126 10.56 -8.36 -17.50
CA VAL A 126 9.92 -7.38 -18.39
C VAL A 126 10.93 -6.36 -18.91
N ASN A 127 11.89 -5.94 -18.07
CA ASN A 127 12.98 -5.05 -18.46
C ASN A 127 13.92 -5.69 -19.49
N PHE A 128 14.22 -6.98 -19.31
CA PHE A 128 15.06 -7.74 -20.25
C PHE A 128 14.30 -8.29 -21.47
N ASN A 129 13.06 -7.83 -21.73
CA ASN A 129 12.17 -8.33 -22.78
C ASN A 129 12.03 -9.86 -22.81
N ARG A 130 12.15 -10.52 -21.65
CA ARG A 130 11.93 -11.95 -21.50
C ARG A 130 10.46 -12.26 -21.29
N MET A 131 10.06 -13.50 -21.59
CA MET A 131 8.68 -13.94 -21.40
C MET A 131 8.26 -13.71 -19.93
N PRO A 132 7.07 -13.15 -19.71
CA PRO A 132 6.59 -12.87 -18.37
C PRO A 132 6.44 -14.17 -17.58
N PRO A 133 6.79 -14.19 -16.29
CA PRO A 133 6.71 -15.39 -15.48
C PRO A 133 5.27 -15.87 -15.35
N TYR A 134 5.06 -17.19 -15.34
CA TYR A 134 3.74 -17.82 -15.25
C TYR A 134 2.91 -17.29 -14.06
N TYR A 135 3.58 -17.00 -12.94
CA TYR A 135 2.95 -16.52 -11.70
C TYR A 135 2.80 -14.98 -11.58
N ALA A 136 3.11 -14.21 -12.64
CA ALA A 136 3.04 -12.74 -12.61
C ALA A 136 1.66 -12.21 -12.13
N PRO A 137 0.51 -12.78 -12.57
CA PRO A 137 -0.79 -12.30 -12.12
C PRO A 137 -1.05 -12.50 -10.62
N GLN A 138 -0.68 -13.66 -10.09
CA GLN A 138 -0.88 -13.97 -8.67
C GLN A 138 0.03 -13.13 -7.78
N ILE A 139 1.28 -12.92 -8.19
CA ILE A 139 2.24 -12.10 -7.45
C ILE A 139 1.80 -10.64 -7.46
N TYR A 140 1.32 -10.10 -8.59
CA TYR A 140 0.79 -8.74 -8.64
C TYR A 140 -0.40 -8.56 -7.68
N HIS A 141 -1.30 -9.55 -7.61
CA HIS A 141 -2.41 -9.52 -6.65
C HIS A 141 -1.92 -9.56 -5.20
N LEU A 142 -0.94 -10.42 -4.89
CA LEU A 142 -0.33 -10.49 -3.56
C LEU A 142 0.32 -9.17 -3.16
N VAL A 143 1.11 -8.56 -4.05
CA VAL A 143 1.75 -7.25 -3.85
C VAL A 143 0.72 -6.17 -3.56
N ARG A 144 -0.39 -6.13 -4.32
CA ARG A 144 -1.46 -5.14 -4.11
C ARG A 144 -2.20 -5.32 -2.79
N ILE A 145 -2.46 -6.56 -2.37
CA ILE A 145 -3.01 -6.83 -1.04
C ILE A 145 -2.04 -6.31 0.01
N ILE A 146 -0.77 -6.74 -0.02
CA ILE A 146 0.23 -6.40 1.00
C ILE A 146 0.47 -4.90 1.10
N THR A 147 0.42 -4.17 -0.02
CA THR A 147 0.58 -2.71 -0.05
C THR A 147 -0.42 -2.02 0.88
N SER A 148 -1.67 -2.49 0.97
CA SER A 148 -2.67 -1.92 1.89
C SER A 148 -2.46 -2.28 3.36
N TRP A 149 -1.64 -3.30 3.65
CA TRP A 149 -1.30 -3.72 5.01
C TRP A 149 0.03 -3.15 5.51
N SER A 150 0.83 -2.56 4.62
CA SER A 150 2.11 -1.93 4.96
C SER A 150 1.87 -0.59 5.65
N MET A 151 1.76 -0.60 6.98
CA MET A 151 1.50 0.59 7.81
C MET A 151 2.82 1.20 8.34
N LEU A 152 3.86 1.27 7.49
CA LEU A 152 5.14 1.89 7.87
C LEU A 152 4.97 3.35 8.31
N GLU A 153 4.02 4.07 7.72
CA GLU A 153 3.69 5.45 8.09
C GLU A 153 3.24 5.55 9.55
N VAL A 154 2.37 4.64 9.99
CA VAL A 154 1.86 4.61 11.36
C VAL A 154 2.95 4.22 12.35
N LEU A 155 3.82 3.27 11.98
CA LEU A 155 5.01 2.94 12.78
C LEU A 155 5.91 4.17 12.96
N MET A 156 6.19 4.91 11.88
CA MET A 156 7.05 6.08 11.91
C MET A 156 6.47 7.18 12.82
N LEU A 157 5.16 7.44 12.72
CA LEU A 157 4.48 8.37 13.62
C LEU A 157 4.56 7.91 15.08
N GLY A 158 4.39 6.60 15.34
CA GLY A 158 4.54 6.02 16.66
C GLY A 158 5.95 6.21 17.24
N ILE A 159 6.98 5.86 16.48
CA ILE A 159 8.39 6.03 16.88
C ILE A 159 8.69 7.51 17.14
N LEU A 160 8.22 8.42 16.28
CA LEU A 160 8.43 9.86 16.46
C LEU A 160 7.82 10.36 17.78
N VAL A 161 6.57 9.99 18.07
CA VAL A 161 5.90 10.34 19.33
C VAL A 161 6.63 9.73 20.54
N SER A 162 7.08 8.48 20.44
CA SER A 162 7.86 7.82 21.48
C SER A 162 9.19 8.54 21.74
N VAL A 163 9.92 8.94 20.70
CA VAL A 163 11.19 9.68 20.82
C VAL A 163 10.97 11.02 21.51
N VAL A 164 9.93 11.78 21.14
CA VAL A 164 9.59 13.05 21.80
C VAL A 164 9.32 12.84 23.29
N LYS A 165 8.49 11.85 23.65
CA LYS A 165 8.20 11.53 25.06
C LYS A 165 9.44 11.09 25.84
N LEU A 166 10.29 10.26 25.24
CA LEU A 166 11.50 9.76 25.89
C LEU A 166 12.58 10.84 26.02
N SER A 167 12.67 11.77 25.06
CA SER A 167 13.64 12.87 25.09
C SER A 167 13.44 13.86 26.25
N ALA A 168 12.22 13.89 26.82
CA ALA A 168 11.94 14.69 28.01
C ALA A 168 12.61 14.11 29.29
N MET A 169 12.96 12.82 29.28
CA MET A 169 13.47 12.08 30.45
C MET A 169 14.91 11.58 30.25
N ALA A 170 15.37 11.38 29.01
CA ALA A 170 16.69 10.86 28.68
C ALA A 170 17.23 11.44 27.36
N THR A 171 18.55 11.40 27.17
CA THR A 171 19.19 11.77 25.90
C THR A 171 18.98 10.68 24.86
N VAL A 172 18.01 10.89 23.97
CA VAL A 172 17.66 9.97 22.88
C VAL A 172 18.21 10.50 21.57
N VAL A 173 19.16 9.78 20.96
CA VAL A 173 19.72 10.17 19.67
C VAL A 173 19.08 9.30 18.57
N PRO A 174 18.33 9.90 17.62
CA PRO A 174 17.81 9.16 16.48
C PRO A 174 18.97 8.78 15.55
N SER A 175 19.02 7.50 15.16
CA SER A 175 20.10 6.97 14.34
C SER A 175 19.71 6.82 12.86
N ILE A 176 20.61 6.30 12.04
CA ILE A 176 20.51 6.23 10.57
C ILE A 176 19.29 5.42 10.11
N ALA A 177 18.88 4.40 10.88
CA ALA A 177 17.75 3.56 10.51
C ALA A 177 16.42 4.33 10.44
N LEU A 178 16.24 5.35 11.28
CA LEU A 178 15.03 6.18 11.30
C LEU A 178 14.92 7.02 10.02
N TRP A 179 16.02 7.64 9.59
CA TRP A 179 16.08 8.39 8.34
C TRP A 179 15.89 7.50 7.11
N THR A 180 16.53 6.33 7.09
CA THR A 180 16.40 5.39 5.97
C THR A 180 15.01 4.75 5.89
N LEU A 181 14.33 4.56 7.02
CA LEU A 181 12.92 4.15 7.04
C LEU A 181 11.99 5.23 6.48
N ALA A 182 12.22 6.50 6.85
CA ALA A 182 11.49 7.63 6.27
C ALA A 182 11.68 7.71 4.74
N LEU A 183 12.92 7.55 4.29
CA LEU A 183 13.29 7.55 2.89
C LEU A 183 12.67 6.36 2.15
N LEU A 184 12.66 5.17 2.77
CA LEU A 184 11.99 3.98 2.24
C LEU A 184 10.51 4.22 1.97
N MET A 185 9.78 4.88 2.87
CA MET A 185 8.37 5.22 2.66
C MET A 185 8.17 6.10 1.43
N ILE A 186 9.01 7.13 1.27
CA ILE A 186 8.97 8.02 0.09
C ILE A 186 9.22 7.21 -1.19
N PHE A 187 10.18 6.29 -1.18
CA PHE A 187 10.47 5.44 -2.34
C PHE A 187 9.35 4.46 -2.65
N ILE A 188 8.71 3.85 -1.65
CA ILE A 188 7.54 2.99 -1.86
C ILE A 188 6.40 3.81 -2.48
N ALA A 189 6.13 5.02 -1.97
CA ALA A 189 5.12 5.91 -2.54
C ALA A 189 5.44 6.34 -3.99
N ALA A 190 6.71 6.62 -4.28
CA ALA A 190 7.18 6.93 -5.63
C ALA A 190 7.01 5.73 -6.58
N ILE A 191 7.40 4.52 -6.16
CA ILE A 191 7.22 3.28 -6.93
C ILE A 191 5.74 3.06 -7.28
N LEU A 192 4.83 3.22 -6.31
CA LEU A 192 3.40 3.04 -6.53
C LEU A 192 2.80 4.11 -7.46
N SER A 193 3.35 5.32 -7.44
CA SER A 193 2.93 6.42 -8.31
C SER A 193 3.47 6.30 -9.73
N ASP A 194 4.68 5.76 -9.88
CA ASP A 194 5.37 5.57 -11.18
C ASP A 194 4.93 4.27 -11.89
N LEU A 195 4.35 3.31 -11.16
CA LEU A 195 3.93 2.03 -11.73
C LEU A 195 2.70 2.19 -12.64
N ASP A 196 2.94 2.43 -13.93
CA ASP A 196 1.87 2.36 -14.94
C ASP A 196 1.40 0.91 -15.11
N THR A 197 0.32 0.60 -14.38
CA THR A 197 -0.30 -0.73 -14.36
C THR A 197 -0.74 -1.15 -15.76
N GLU A 198 -1.29 -0.24 -16.57
CA GLU A 198 -1.78 -0.60 -17.90
C GLU A 198 -0.65 -0.99 -18.84
N MET A 199 0.44 -0.21 -18.83
CA MET A 199 1.63 -0.50 -19.62
C MET A 199 2.34 -1.78 -19.19
N LEU A 200 2.51 -1.97 -17.87
CA LEU A 200 3.13 -3.18 -17.33
C LEU A 200 2.41 -4.43 -17.85
N TRP A 201 1.10 -4.40 -17.76
CA TRP A 201 0.31 -5.55 -18.14
C TRP A 201 0.14 -5.69 -19.67
N GLU A 202 0.33 -4.64 -20.46
CA GLU A 202 0.39 -4.73 -21.93
C GLU A 202 1.57 -5.60 -22.36
N LYS A 203 2.70 -5.51 -21.64
CA LYS A 203 3.86 -6.39 -21.84
C LYS A 203 3.66 -7.81 -21.28
N ILE A 204 2.99 -7.96 -20.13
CA ILE A 204 2.79 -9.27 -19.49
C ILE A 204 1.77 -10.14 -20.23
N SER A 205 0.68 -9.54 -20.73
CA SER A 205 -0.41 -10.31 -21.34
C SER A 205 -0.95 -9.62 -22.61
N PRO A 206 -0.13 -9.48 -23.67
CA PRO A 206 -0.53 -8.76 -24.89
C PRO A 206 -1.67 -9.45 -25.65
N ARG A 207 -1.90 -10.75 -25.42
CA ARG A 207 -2.82 -11.60 -26.18
C ARG A 207 -4.30 -11.43 -25.80
N ILE A 208 -4.58 -10.90 -24.62
CA ILE A 208 -5.94 -10.58 -24.17
C ILE A 208 -6.22 -9.15 -24.62
N ARG A 209 -6.25 -8.92 -25.93
CA ARG A 209 -6.63 -7.62 -26.50
C ARG A 209 -8.12 -7.40 -26.30
N ALA A 210 -8.48 -6.15 -26.01
CA ALA A 210 -9.74 -5.78 -25.39
C ALA A 210 -10.94 -6.40 -26.10
N VAL A 211 -11.97 -6.68 -25.29
CA VAL A 211 -13.24 -7.28 -25.70
C VAL A 211 -13.59 -6.84 -27.12
N GLU A 212 -13.64 -7.77 -28.07
CA GLU A 212 -14.02 -7.47 -29.45
C GLU A 212 -15.44 -6.90 -29.43
N LEU A 213 -15.55 -5.58 -29.45
CA LEU A 213 -16.82 -4.84 -29.38
C LEU A 213 -17.77 -5.24 -30.52
N GLU A 214 -17.21 -5.69 -31.64
CA GLU A 214 -17.97 -6.23 -32.77
C GLU A 214 -18.72 -7.52 -32.44
N LYS A 215 -18.24 -8.32 -31.48
CA LYS A 215 -18.90 -9.57 -31.03
C LYS A 215 -19.78 -9.37 -29.80
N LEU A 216 -19.77 -8.18 -29.19
CA LEU A 216 -20.59 -7.89 -28.02
C LEU A 216 -22.05 -7.72 -28.42
N LYS A 217 -22.93 -8.55 -27.84
CA LYS A 217 -24.39 -8.39 -27.99
C LYS A 217 -24.86 -7.16 -27.23
N ARG A 218 -25.87 -6.46 -27.75
CA ARG A 218 -26.58 -5.41 -26.99
C ARG A 218 -27.12 -6.00 -25.69
N GLY A 219 -26.87 -5.33 -24.57
CA GLY A 219 -27.24 -5.80 -23.22
C GLY A 219 -26.13 -6.52 -22.45
N THR A 220 -24.94 -6.72 -23.03
CA THR A 220 -23.79 -7.25 -22.29
C THR A 220 -23.30 -6.21 -21.27
N GLN A 221 -23.16 -6.60 -20.01
CA GLN A 221 -22.63 -5.73 -18.96
C GLN A 221 -21.10 -5.71 -19.02
N LEU A 222 -20.52 -4.51 -18.95
CA LEU A 222 -19.08 -4.28 -18.94
C LEU A 222 -18.68 -3.62 -17.62
N THR A 223 -17.50 -3.97 -17.12
CA THR A 223 -16.91 -3.31 -15.95
C THR A 223 -15.38 -3.32 -16.06
N ASN A 224 -14.72 -2.35 -15.43
CA ASN A 224 -13.27 -2.38 -15.27
C ASN A 224 -12.89 -3.33 -14.13
N CYS A 225 -11.83 -4.11 -14.32
CA CYS A 225 -11.24 -4.86 -13.23
C CYS A 225 -10.65 -3.88 -12.20
N HIS A 226 -11.09 -3.93 -10.94
CA HIS A 226 -10.50 -3.13 -9.85
C HIS A 226 -9.03 -3.47 -9.56
N ASN A 227 -8.54 -4.59 -10.10
CA ASN A 227 -7.15 -5.01 -9.90
C ASN A 227 -6.19 -4.49 -10.97
N CYS A 228 -6.49 -4.76 -12.24
CA CYS A 228 -5.60 -4.47 -13.36
C CYS A 228 -6.19 -3.46 -14.37
N HIS A 229 -7.32 -2.83 -14.04
CA HIS A 229 -8.07 -1.84 -14.82
C HIS A 229 -8.57 -2.30 -16.20
N PHE A 230 -8.31 -3.56 -16.58
CA PHE A 230 -8.79 -4.15 -17.83
C PHE A 230 -10.32 -4.18 -17.93
N LEU A 231 -10.85 -3.73 -19.06
CA LEU A 231 -12.28 -3.78 -19.38
C LEU A 231 -12.73 -5.23 -19.61
N CYS A 232 -13.64 -5.70 -18.76
CA CYS A 232 -14.12 -7.07 -18.76
C CYS A 232 -15.63 -7.14 -19.00
N THR A 233 -16.08 -8.22 -19.64
CA THR A 233 -17.50 -8.59 -19.68
C THR A 233 -17.91 -9.29 -18.39
N VAL A 234 -19.05 -8.91 -17.83
CA VAL A 234 -19.61 -9.52 -16.62
C VAL A 234 -20.85 -10.33 -16.99
N SER A 235 -20.85 -11.60 -16.58
CA SER A 235 -22.04 -12.44 -16.63
C SER A 235 -23.02 -12.02 -15.53
N PRO A 236 -24.35 -12.01 -15.79
CA PRO A 236 -25.36 -11.72 -14.77
C PRO A 236 -25.33 -12.69 -13.57
N ALA A 237 -24.68 -13.84 -13.69
CA ALA A 237 -24.48 -14.80 -12.61
C ALA A 237 -23.42 -14.37 -11.56
N HIS A 238 -22.77 -13.22 -11.70
CA HIS A 238 -21.76 -12.68 -10.74
C HIS A 238 -20.51 -13.56 -10.52
N GLU A 239 -20.29 -14.61 -11.33
CA GLU A 239 -19.14 -15.53 -11.25
C GLU A 239 -18.07 -15.24 -12.33
N SER A 240 -17.87 -13.98 -12.68
CA SER A 240 -16.92 -13.62 -13.74
C SER A 240 -15.52 -13.40 -13.15
N CYS A 241 -14.48 -13.87 -13.84
CA CYS A 241 -13.08 -13.60 -13.50
C CYS A 241 -12.43 -12.74 -14.56
N CYS A 242 -11.53 -11.85 -14.15
CA CYS A 242 -10.73 -11.06 -15.09
C CYS A 242 -9.77 -11.99 -15.85
N PRO A 243 -9.79 -12.01 -17.19
CA PRO A 243 -8.90 -12.88 -17.96
C PRO A 243 -7.41 -12.51 -17.80
N ARG A 244 -7.12 -11.27 -17.38
CA ARG A 244 -5.76 -10.72 -17.25
C ARG A 244 -5.12 -11.07 -15.91
N CYS A 245 -5.80 -10.74 -14.80
CA CYS A 245 -5.28 -10.91 -13.45
C CYS A 245 -5.94 -12.05 -12.65
N ASN A 246 -6.93 -12.73 -13.24
CA ASN A 246 -7.70 -13.82 -12.62
C ASN A 246 -8.45 -13.45 -11.32
N VAL A 247 -8.67 -12.16 -11.06
CA VAL A 247 -9.46 -11.70 -9.91
C VAL A 247 -10.95 -11.76 -10.25
N THR A 248 -11.78 -12.17 -9.29
CA THR A 248 -13.24 -12.15 -9.39
C THR A 248 -13.75 -10.73 -9.61
N ILE A 249 -14.55 -10.53 -10.65
CA ILE A 249 -15.16 -9.26 -11.01
C ILE A 249 -16.68 -9.32 -10.81
N HIS A 250 -17.25 -8.22 -10.37
CA HIS A 250 -18.68 -8.05 -10.18
C HIS A 250 -19.10 -6.68 -10.72
N PHE A 251 -20.32 -6.57 -11.23
CA PHE A 251 -20.86 -5.27 -11.65
C PHE A 251 -21.19 -4.41 -10.42
N ARG A 252 -21.72 -5.04 -9.36
CA ARG A 252 -21.95 -4.44 -8.04
C ARG A 252 -21.52 -5.43 -6.96
N LYS A 253 -20.85 -4.96 -5.90
CA LYS A 253 -20.51 -5.80 -4.75
C LYS A 253 -21.81 -6.41 -4.20
N PRO A 254 -21.92 -7.74 -4.07
CA PRO A 254 -23.11 -8.37 -3.52
C PRO A 254 -23.34 -7.89 -2.08
N ASP A 255 -24.59 -7.60 -1.74
CA ASP A 255 -25.02 -7.13 -0.42
C ASP A 255 -24.23 -5.94 0.14
N SER A 256 -23.78 -5.03 -0.73
CA SER A 256 -22.89 -3.94 -0.34
C SER A 256 -23.43 -3.09 0.81
N LEU A 257 -24.74 -2.82 0.83
CA LEU A 257 -25.39 -2.05 1.89
C LEU A 257 -25.38 -2.83 3.22
N ASN A 258 -25.83 -4.09 3.22
CA ASN A 258 -25.85 -4.93 4.42
C ASN A 258 -24.45 -5.15 5.01
N ARG A 259 -23.44 -5.36 4.15
CA ARG A 259 -22.05 -5.51 4.60
C ARG A 259 -21.49 -4.21 5.17
N CYS A 260 -21.78 -3.08 4.53
CA CYS A 260 -21.35 -1.77 5.00
C CYS A 260 -21.99 -1.42 6.35
N THR A 261 -23.31 -1.63 6.50
CA THR A 261 -24.01 -1.38 7.76
C THR A 261 -23.51 -2.29 8.88
N ALA A 262 -23.30 -3.59 8.60
CA ALA A 262 -22.74 -4.51 9.58
C ALA A 262 -21.34 -4.10 10.05
N LEU A 263 -20.45 -3.71 9.12
CA LEU A 263 -19.10 -3.25 9.45
C LEU A 263 -19.10 -1.91 10.21
N LEU A 264 -19.98 -0.98 9.84
CA LEU A 264 -20.13 0.30 10.54
C LEU A 264 -20.64 0.09 11.98
N ILE A 265 -21.62 -0.78 12.19
CA ILE A 265 -22.11 -1.11 13.54
C ILE A 265 -20.98 -1.75 14.36
N ALA A 266 -20.26 -2.72 13.80
CA ALA A 266 -19.14 -3.36 14.48
C ALA A 266 -18.03 -2.35 14.85
N ALA A 267 -17.67 -1.45 13.92
CA ALA A 267 -16.70 -0.40 14.17
C ALA A 267 -17.16 0.56 15.28
N SER A 268 -18.42 0.99 15.27
CA SER A 268 -18.98 1.85 16.32
C SER A 268 -18.96 1.19 17.70
N VAL A 269 -19.27 -0.11 17.78
CA VAL A 269 -19.22 -0.87 19.04
C VAL A 269 -17.78 -0.98 19.56
N LEU A 270 -16.81 -1.22 18.68
CA LEU A 270 -15.38 -1.34 19.06
C LEU A 270 -14.72 0.03 19.36
N TYR A 271 -15.22 1.10 18.78
CA TYR A 271 -14.69 2.45 19.00
C TYR A 271 -14.88 2.93 20.45
N ILE A 272 -16.00 2.57 21.07
CA ILE A 272 -16.32 2.95 22.45
C ILE A 272 -15.27 2.41 23.46
N PRO A 273 -15.02 1.09 23.57
CA PRO A 273 -14.03 0.57 24.50
C PRO A 273 -12.61 1.00 24.15
N ALA A 274 -12.27 1.17 22.85
CA ALA A 274 -10.95 1.64 22.45
C ALA A 274 -10.59 3.05 22.98
N ASN A 275 -11.59 3.91 23.21
CA ASN A 275 -11.39 5.25 23.75
C ASN A 275 -11.63 5.35 25.27
N LEU A 276 -12.44 4.44 25.83
CA LEU A 276 -12.80 4.45 27.25
C LEU A 276 -11.89 3.60 28.13
N LEU A 277 -11.34 2.50 27.60
CA LEU A 277 -10.46 1.63 28.36
C LEU A 277 -9.03 2.19 28.38
N PRO A 278 -8.30 2.04 29.49
CA PRO A 278 -6.93 2.50 29.60
C PRO A 278 -6.05 1.71 28.62
N VAL A 279 -5.31 2.44 27.78
CA VAL A 279 -4.37 1.84 26.82
C VAL A 279 -3.08 1.44 27.54
N MET A 280 -2.70 2.20 28.57
CA MET A 280 -1.52 1.96 29.39
C MET A 280 -1.88 2.17 30.86
N VAL A 281 -1.48 1.24 31.73
CA VAL A 281 -1.60 1.37 33.18
C VAL A 281 -0.19 1.38 33.75
N VAL A 282 0.22 2.51 34.33
CA VAL A 282 1.52 2.64 34.98
C VAL A 282 1.28 2.70 36.48
N THR A 283 1.99 1.84 37.22
CA THR A 283 1.98 1.87 38.69
C THR A 283 3.23 2.60 39.15
N SER A 284 3.06 3.81 39.66
CA SER A 284 4.15 4.57 40.27
C SER A 284 3.80 4.85 41.73
N PHE A 285 4.68 4.45 42.66
CA PHE A 285 4.54 4.66 44.11
C PHE A 285 3.17 4.25 44.68
N GLY A 286 2.63 3.10 44.27
CA GLY A 286 1.37 2.56 44.80
C GLY A 286 0.10 3.26 44.30
N LYS A 287 0.22 4.25 43.40
CA LYS A 287 -0.92 4.80 42.64
C LYS A 287 -0.93 4.20 41.24
N THR A 288 -2.03 3.54 40.91
CA THR A 288 -2.35 3.06 39.56
C THR A 288 -3.00 4.21 38.81
N GLU A 289 -2.29 4.80 37.85
CA GLU A 289 -2.88 5.75 36.90
C GLU A 289 -2.98 5.07 35.53
N GLY A 290 -4.18 5.11 34.96
CA GLY A 290 -4.47 4.56 33.64
C GLY A 290 -4.68 5.70 32.65
N ASP A 291 -3.83 5.78 31.63
CA ASP A 291 -3.96 6.77 30.58
C ASP A 291 -4.91 6.25 29.49
N THR A 292 -6.07 6.89 29.37
CA THR A 292 -6.93 6.78 28.19
C THR A 292 -6.45 7.74 27.11
N ILE A 293 -6.86 7.50 25.86
CA ILE A 293 -6.56 8.41 24.73
C ILE A 293 -7.08 9.83 25.04
N ILE A 294 -8.26 9.94 25.66
CA ILE A 294 -8.88 11.21 26.05
C ILE A 294 -8.07 11.93 27.13
N ASN A 295 -7.57 11.21 28.15
CA ASN A 295 -6.69 11.79 29.15
C ASN A 295 -5.40 12.34 28.54
N GLY A 296 -4.82 11.63 27.56
CA GLY A 296 -3.65 12.12 26.82
C GLY A 296 -3.90 13.46 26.10
N VAL A 297 -5.05 13.62 25.44
CA VAL A 297 -5.44 14.88 24.77
C VAL A 297 -5.67 16.01 25.80
N MET A 298 -6.35 15.71 26.91
CA MET A 298 -6.60 16.69 27.98
C MET A 298 -5.31 17.13 28.66
N TYR A 299 -4.35 16.21 28.84
CA TYR A 299 -3.03 16.53 29.37
C TYR A 299 -2.31 17.52 28.44
N LEU A 300 -2.19 17.21 27.14
CA LEU A 300 -1.58 18.11 26.15
C LEU A 300 -2.23 19.50 26.11
N ALA A 301 -3.56 19.55 26.18
CA ALA A 301 -4.30 20.81 26.17
C ALA A 301 -4.07 21.67 27.44
N THR A 302 -3.77 21.03 28.58
CA THR A 302 -3.55 21.72 29.86
C THR A 302 -2.07 22.01 30.15
N SER A 303 -1.14 21.23 29.61
CA SER A 303 0.31 21.42 29.78
C SER A 303 0.91 22.49 28.86
N GLY A 304 0.15 23.00 27.87
CA GLY A 304 0.52 24.21 27.12
C GLY A 304 1.56 24.03 26.01
N ASP A 305 1.88 22.80 25.61
CA ASP A 305 2.76 22.47 24.47
C ASP A 305 1.95 22.33 23.17
N LEU A 306 1.42 23.45 22.66
CA LEU A 306 0.88 23.60 21.30
C LEU A 306 1.64 24.67 20.53
#